data_AF-A0A7C8ED19-F1
#
_entry.id   AF-A0A7C8ED19-F1
#
_cell.length_a   1.000
_cell.length_b   1.000
_cell.length_c   1.000
_cell.angle_alpha   90.00
_cell.angle_beta   90.00
_cell.angle_gamma   90.00
#
_symmetry.space_group_name_H-M   'P 1'
#
loop_
_entity.id
_entity.type
_entity.pdbx_description
1 polymer ?
#
loop_
_entity_poly.entity_id
_entity_poly.type
_entity_poly.pdbx_seq_one_letter_code
_entity_poly.pdbx_strand_id
1 'polypeptide(L)'
;MKKTVLIISTLDTKGEETYYLRDKIESLGIKPLLMDISMRGEGPTRADIGPEKVAAAGGSSIEEIRASRERSRITNITIAGASRIAGEYFAEGRLDGVIGIGGSTGSLMATEVMRALPFGISKLMISST
;
A
#
# COMPACT_ATOMS: atom_id res chain seq x y z
N MET A 1 -16.88 8.73 14.70
CA MET A 1 -16.29 8.52 13.35
C MET A 1 -15.82 7.09 13.22
N LYS A 2 -16.01 6.46 12.06
CA LYS A 2 -15.50 5.11 11.78
C LYS A 2 -13.97 5.18 11.71
N LYS A 3 -13.27 4.32 12.46
CA LYS A 3 -11.80 4.21 12.38
C LYS A 3 -11.38 3.77 10.98
N THR A 4 -10.26 4.26 10.46
CA THR A 4 -9.79 3.93 9.10
C THR A 4 -8.45 3.19 9.13
N VAL A 5 -8.35 2.09 8.40
CA VAL A 5 -7.12 1.29 8.28
C VAL A 5 -6.68 1.24 6.82
N LEU A 6 -5.43 1.64 6.57
CA LEU A 6 -4.78 1.49 5.27
C LEU A 6 -4.34 0.03 5.07
N ILE A 7 -4.75 -0.59 3.97
CA ILE A 7 -4.29 -1.92 3.56
C ILE A 7 -3.31 -1.75 2.40
N ILE A 8 -2.07 -2.20 2.59
CA ILE A 8 -1.00 -2.11 1.58
C ILE A 8 -0.72 -3.50 1.02
N SER A 9 -0.80 -3.65 -0.30
CA SER A 9 -0.52 -4.93 -0.98
C SER A 9 -0.19 -4.72 -2.46
N THR A 10 0.31 -5.77 -3.10
CA THR A 10 0.42 -5.87 -4.56
C THR A 10 -0.83 -6.54 -5.12
N LEU A 11 -1.86 -5.77 -5.53
CA LEU A 11 -3.15 -6.35 -5.92
C LEU A 11 -3.09 -7.20 -7.19
N ASP A 12 -2.10 -6.98 -8.05
CA ASP A 12 -1.85 -7.82 -9.24
C ASP A 12 -1.61 -9.30 -8.92
N THR A 13 -1.18 -9.60 -7.70
CA THR A 13 -0.84 -10.96 -7.25
C THR A 13 -1.56 -11.35 -5.96
N LYS A 14 -2.01 -10.37 -5.16
CA LYS A 14 -2.64 -10.54 -3.84
C LYS A 14 -4.04 -9.93 -3.75
N GLY A 15 -4.70 -9.76 -4.90
CA GLY A 15 -6.03 -9.15 -4.97
C GLY A 15 -7.06 -9.90 -4.12
N GLU A 16 -7.20 -11.21 -4.30
CA GLU A 16 -8.21 -12.01 -3.59
C GLU A 16 -8.00 -11.99 -2.07
N GLU A 17 -6.76 -12.22 -1.60
CA GLU A 17 -6.45 -12.20 -0.16
C GLU A 17 -6.64 -10.80 0.44
N THR A 18 -6.31 -9.75 -0.32
CA THR A 18 -6.49 -8.37 0.12
C THR A 18 -7.97 -7.98 0.21
N TYR A 19 -8.79 -8.43 -0.74
CA TYR A 19 -10.24 -8.19 -0.69
C TYR A 19 -10.91 -8.96 0.45
N TYR A 20 -10.47 -10.19 0.71
CA TYR A 20 -10.92 -10.91 1.89
C TYR A 20 -10.58 -10.15 3.19
N LEU A 21 -9.35 -9.65 3.31
CA LEU A 21 -8.93 -8.85 4.46
C LEU A 21 -9.73 -7.55 4.59
N ARG A 22 -9.98 -6.85 3.47
CA ARG A 22 -10.86 -5.68 3.40
C ARG A 22 -12.23 -5.98 3.98
N ASP A 23 -12.86 -7.06 3.52
CA ASP A 23 -14.23 -7.42 3.91
C ASP A 23 -14.29 -7.80 5.40
N LYS A 24 -13.25 -8.46 5.93
CA LYS A 24 -13.13 -8.72 7.36
C LYS A 24 -12.99 -7.45 8.18
N ILE A 25 -12.12 -6.52 7.78
CA ILE A 25 -11.97 -5.21 8.44
C ILE A 25 -13.28 -4.43 8.41
N GLU A 26 -13.99 -4.44 7.28
CA GLU A 26 -15.28 -3.78 7.14
C GLU A 26 -16.35 -4.38 8.07
N SER A 27 -16.39 -5.71 8.18
CA SER A 27 -17.32 -6.43 9.07
C SER A 27 -17.11 -6.11 10.56
N LEU A 28 -15.90 -5.65 10.94
CA LEU A 28 -15.59 -5.17 12.29
C LEU A 28 -16.01 -3.72 12.52
N GLY A 29 -16.70 -3.08 11.57
CA GLY A 29 -17.09 -1.68 11.67
C GLY A 29 -15.92 -0.71 11.49
N ILE A 30 -14.82 -1.13 10.85
CA ILE A 30 -13.67 -0.27 10.50
C ILE A 30 -13.74 0.06 8.99
N LYS A 31 -13.26 1.23 8.59
CA LYS A 31 -13.19 1.62 7.17
C LYS A 31 -11.86 1.12 6.59
N PRO A 32 -11.85 0.15 5.66
CA PRO A 32 -10.63 -0.17 4.93
C PRO A 32 -10.37 0.90 3.87
N LEU A 33 -9.08 1.17 3.63
CA LEU A 33 -8.60 1.99 2.53
C LEU A 33 -7.51 1.20 1.79
N LEU A 34 -7.72 0.86 0.53
CA LEU A 34 -6.80 0.03 -0.24
C LEU A 34 -5.75 0.87 -0.95
N MET A 35 -4.48 0.54 -0.74
CA MET A 35 -3.34 1.05 -1.50
C MET A 35 -2.64 -0.08 -2.23
N ASP A 36 -2.58 0.07 -3.54
CA ASP A 36 -1.91 -0.87 -4.41
C ASP A 36 -0.50 -0.38 -4.76
N ILE A 37 0.48 -1.22 -4.43
CA ILE A 37 1.90 -1.02 -4.71
C ILE A 37 2.43 -1.99 -5.79
N SER A 38 1.54 -2.54 -6.61
CA SER A 38 1.91 -3.36 -7.77
C SER A 38 2.70 -2.57 -8.81
N MET A 39 3.84 -3.12 -9.23
CA MET A 39 4.74 -2.50 -10.20
C MET A 39 4.60 -3.07 -11.62
N ARG A 40 3.92 -4.21 -11.80
CA ARG A 40 3.88 -4.95 -13.09
C ARG A 40 2.51 -5.44 -13.54
N GLY A 41 1.48 -5.39 -12.71
CA GLY A 41 0.11 -5.74 -13.11
C GLY A 41 -0.43 -4.87 -14.24
N GLU A 42 -1.29 -5.46 -15.08
CA GLU A 42 -2.03 -4.79 -16.14
C GLU A 42 -3.47 -4.48 -15.70
N GLY A 43 -3.98 -3.33 -16.12
CA GLY A 43 -5.38 -2.96 -15.93
C GLY A 43 -5.70 -2.17 -14.64
N PRO A 44 -6.93 -1.65 -14.55
CA PRO A 44 -7.38 -0.86 -13.41
C PRO A 44 -7.53 -1.75 -12.17
N THR A 45 -7.07 -1.23 -11.04
CA THR A 45 -7.10 -1.92 -9.76
C THR A 45 -8.33 -1.45 -8.98
N ARG A 46 -8.89 -2.27 -8.09
CA ARG A 46 -10.00 -1.83 -7.22
C ARG A 46 -9.50 -1.08 -5.98
N ALA A 47 -8.29 -0.52 -6.05
CA ALA A 47 -7.70 0.23 -4.96
C ALA A 47 -8.29 1.64 -4.88
N ASP A 48 -8.41 2.16 -3.66
CA ASP A 48 -8.71 3.58 -3.44
C ASP A 48 -7.49 4.46 -3.80
N ILE A 49 -6.29 3.88 -3.70
CA ILE A 49 -5.01 4.48 -4.07
C ILE A 49 -4.31 3.51 -5.04
N GLY A 50 -4.46 3.77 -6.34
CA GLY A 50 -3.89 2.93 -7.39
C GLY A 50 -2.38 3.15 -7.63
N PRO A 51 -1.72 2.24 -8.36
CA PRO A 51 -0.28 2.30 -8.65
C PRO A 51 0.16 3.57 -9.37
N GLU A 52 -0.70 4.15 -10.20
CA GLU A 52 -0.46 5.42 -10.91
C GLU A 52 -0.23 6.56 -9.93
N LYS A 53 -1.10 6.66 -8.91
CA LYS A 53 -1.00 7.68 -7.88
C LYS A 53 0.23 7.47 -7.01
N VAL A 54 0.54 6.20 -6.68
CA VAL A 54 1.75 5.83 -5.93
C VAL A 54 3.01 6.20 -6.72
N ALA A 55 3.07 5.86 -8.01
CA ALA A 55 4.19 6.19 -8.89
C ALA A 55 4.41 7.70 -8.98
N ALA A 56 3.33 8.46 -9.20
CA ALA A 56 3.38 9.92 -9.29
C ALA A 56 3.88 10.55 -7.98
N ALA A 57 3.40 10.08 -6.83
CA ALA A 57 3.92 10.50 -5.53
C ALA A 57 5.39 10.09 -5.34
N GLY A 58 5.85 9.01 -5.98
CA GLY A 58 7.25 8.59 -6.00
C GLY A 58 8.14 9.40 -6.94
N GLY A 59 7.58 10.29 -7.77
CA GLY A 59 8.32 11.09 -8.75
C GLY A 59 8.57 10.39 -10.08
N SER A 60 7.70 9.45 -10.47
CA SER A 60 7.78 8.72 -11.75
C SER A 60 6.36 8.46 -12.29
N SER A 61 6.24 7.84 -13.46
CA SER A 61 4.97 7.30 -13.96
C SER A 61 4.90 5.78 -13.80
N ILE A 62 3.68 5.21 -13.82
CA ILE A 62 3.54 3.75 -13.76
C ILE A 62 4.12 3.08 -15.01
N GLU A 63 4.08 3.75 -16.16
CA GLU A 63 4.65 3.30 -17.42
C GLU A 63 6.18 3.21 -17.34
N GLU A 64 6.84 4.22 -16.75
CA GLU A 64 8.29 4.19 -16.52
C GLU A 64 8.70 3.07 -15.57
N ILE A 65 7.91 2.85 -14.50
CA ILE A 65 8.10 1.74 -13.56
C ILE A 65 7.97 0.39 -14.28
N ARG A 66 6.92 0.20 -15.07
CA ARG A 66 6.66 -1.04 -15.82
C ARG A 66 7.74 -1.31 -16.88
N ALA A 67 8.25 -0.26 -17.54
CA ALA A 67 9.29 -0.37 -18.56
C ALA A 67 10.69 -0.63 -17.99
N SER A 68 10.93 -0.29 -16.72
CA SER A 68 12.24 -0.41 -16.10
C SER A 68 12.63 -1.86 -15.78
N ARG A 69 13.91 -2.18 -16.00
CA ARG A 69 14.55 -3.44 -15.59
C ARG A 69 15.27 -3.32 -14.25
N GLU A 70 15.44 -2.10 -13.73
CA GLU A 70 16.13 -1.83 -12.49
C GLU A 70 15.20 -1.99 -11.29
N ARG A 71 15.11 -3.22 -10.78
CA ARG A 71 14.17 -3.58 -9.70
C ARG A 71 14.33 -2.72 -8.44
N SER A 72 15.56 -2.44 -8.01
CA SER A 72 15.81 -1.63 -6.82
C SER A 72 15.32 -0.20 -6.99
N ARG A 73 15.52 0.40 -8.18
CA ARG A 73 15.08 1.76 -8.49
C ARG A 73 13.54 1.86 -8.41
N ILE A 74 12.83 0.95 -9.07
CA ILE A 74 11.35 0.99 -9.08
C ILE A 74 10.74 0.68 -7.71
N THR A 75 11.36 -0.22 -6.94
CA THR A 75 10.96 -0.50 -5.56
C THR A 75 11.08 0.77 -4.71
N ASN A 76 12.21 1.48 -4.80
CA ASN A 76 12.43 2.71 -4.03
C ASN A 76 11.46 3.83 -4.39
N ILE A 77 11.14 4.00 -5.68
CA ILE A 77 10.14 4.97 -6.15
C ILE A 77 8.77 4.63 -5.56
N THR A 78 8.37 3.35 -5.64
CA THR A 78 7.08 2.88 -5.13
C THR A 78 6.97 3.08 -3.62
N ILE A 79 8.02 2.72 -2.86
CA ILE A 79 8.08 2.95 -1.40
C ILE A 79 8.00 4.43 -1.07
N ALA A 80 8.73 5.29 -1.79
CA ALA A 80 8.74 6.72 -1.54
C ALA A 80 7.34 7.33 -1.76
N GLY A 81 6.66 6.93 -2.84
CA GLY A 81 5.31 7.40 -3.15
C GLY A 81 4.27 6.92 -2.14
N ALA A 82 4.29 5.63 -1.81
CA ALA A 82 3.37 5.05 -0.84
C ALA A 82 3.58 5.64 0.56
N SER A 83 4.84 5.82 0.98
CA SER A 83 5.21 6.47 2.25
C SER A 83 4.69 7.89 2.34
N ARG A 84 4.84 8.68 1.26
CA ARG A 84 4.35 10.06 1.21
C ARG A 84 2.84 10.12 1.37
N ILE A 85 2.11 9.34 0.58
CA ILE A 85 0.64 9.31 0.63
C ILE A 85 0.15 8.86 2.02
N ALA A 86 0.76 7.82 2.59
CA ALA A 86 0.41 7.34 3.92
C ALA A 86 0.65 8.42 5.00
N GLY A 87 1.78 9.13 4.92
CA GLY A 87 2.11 10.24 5.82
C GLY A 87 1.13 11.40 5.70
N GLU A 88 0.79 11.81 4.48
CA GLU A 88 -0.21 12.87 4.21
C GLU A 88 -1.57 12.49 4.78
N TYR A 89 -2.06 11.28 4.50
CA TYR A 89 -3.36 10.84 4.98
C TYR A 89 -3.38 10.68 6.51
N PHE A 90 -2.27 10.30 7.13
CA PHE A 90 -2.16 10.30 8.59
C PHE A 90 -2.22 11.72 9.16
N ALA A 91 -1.47 12.67 8.59
CA ALA A 91 -1.48 14.06 9.03
C ALA A 91 -2.86 14.74 8.87
N GLU A 92 -3.62 14.33 7.87
CA GLU A 92 -5.02 14.74 7.64
C GLU A 92 -6.03 14.06 8.59
N GLY A 93 -5.59 13.17 9.49
CA GLY A 93 -6.47 12.43 10.39
C GLY A 93 -7.33 11.37 9.70
N ARG A 94 -6.90 10.91 8.50
CA ARG A 94 -7.63 9.93 7.68
C ARG A 94 -7.18 8.49 7.90
N LEU A 95 -6.15 8.27 8.71
CA LEU A 95 -5.62 6.94 9.05
C LEU A 95 -5.51 6.78 10.56
N ASP A 96 -6.02 5.66 11.07
CA ASP A 96 -5.89 5.23 12.46
C ASP A 96 -4.99 3.99 12.60
N GLY A 97 -4.70 3.31 11.49
CA GLY A 97 -3.88 2.09 11.45
C GLY A 97 -3.45 1.74 10.04
N VAL A 98 -2.46 0.85 9.95
CA VAL A 98 -1.98 0.29 8.69
C VAL A 98 -1.75 -1.20 8.82
N ILE A 99 -2.12 -1.94 7.78
CA ILE A 99 -1.92 -3.38 7.65
C ILE A 99 -1.34 -3.70 6.28
N GLY A 100 -0.37 -4.61 6.24
CA GLY A 100 0.22 -5.11 4.99
C GLY A 100 0.02 -6.60 4.85
N ILE A 101 -0.06 -7.07 3.61
CA ILE A 101 -0.08 -8.51 3.28
C ILE A 101 0.84 -8.78 2.09
N GLY A 102 1.74 -9.76 2.21
CA GLY A 102 2.65 -10.09 1.13
C GLY A 102 3.67 -11.17 1.47
N GLY A 103 4.37 -11.64 0.43
CA GLY A 103 5.64 -12.36 0.59
C GLY A 103 6.82 -11.39 0.68
N SER A 104 8.04 -11.86 0.48
CA SER A 104 9.27 -11.09 0.75
C SER A 104 9.29 -9.65 0.19
N THR A 105 9.00 -9.46 -1.10
CA THR A 105 9.01 -8.10 -1.69
C THR A 105 7.85 -7.23 -1.19
N GLY A 106 6.65 -7.80 -1.06
CA GLY A 106 5.49 -7.08 -0.54
C GLY A 106 5.69 -6.65 0.91
N SER A 107 6.20 -7.56 1.76
CA SER A 107 6.57 -7.29 3.14
C SER A 107 7.62 -6.20 3.24
N LEU A 108 8.68 -6.26 2.42
CA LEU A 108 9.72 -5.23 2.39
C LEU A 108 9.12 -3.86 2.08
N MET A 109 8.33 -3.75 1.01
CA MET A 109 7.77 -2.45 0.62
C MET A 109 6.76 -1.93 1.64
N ALA A 110 5.83 -2.78 2.09
CA ALA A 110 4.80 -2.39 3.05
C ALA A 110 5.41 -1.99 4.41
N THR A 111 6.42 -2.71 4.90
CA THR A 111 7.06 -2.37 6.18
C THR A 111 7.88 -1.08 6.11
N GLU A 112 8.52 -0.76 4.98
CA GLU A 112 9.17 0.54 4.79
C GLU A 112 8.15 1.71 4.81
N VAL A 113 6.98 1.53 4.19
CA VAL A 113 5.86 2.50 4.29
C VAL A 113 5.38 2.64 5.73
N MET A 114 5.22 1.52 6.45
CA MET A 114 4.83 1.53 7.87
C MET A 114 5.84 2.28 8.74
N ARG A 115 7.14 2.17 8.45
CA ARG A 115 8.22 2.86 9.19
C ARG A 115 8.23 4.37 8.97
N ALA A 116 7.71 4.84 7.84
CA ALA A 116 7.56 6.28 7.59
C ALA A 116 6.47 6.93 8.45
N LEU A 117 5.55 6.14 9.02
CA LEU A 117 4.50 6.64 9.89
C LEU A 117 4.97 6.81 11.35
N PRO A 118 4.48 7.81 12.10
CA PRO A 118 4.92 8.09 13.46
C PRO A 118 4.74 6.92 14.45
N PHE A 119 5.46 6.99 15.57
CA PHE A 119 5.21 6.08 16.69
C PHE A 119 3.78 6.26 17.23
N GLY A 120 3.16 5.17 17.71
CA GLY A 120 1.81 5.18 18.29
C GLY A 120 0.68 4.74 17.36
N ILE A 121 0.80 4.90 16.03
CA ILE A 121 -0.17 4.30 15.10
C ILE A 121 0.02 2.77 15.04
N SER A 122 -1.08 2.02 15.06
CA SER A 122 -1.09 0.56 14.93
C SER A 122 -0.59 0.12 13.56
N LYS A 123 0.39 -0.80 13.54
CA LYS A 123 1.02 -1.34 12.33
C LYS A 123 1.05 -2.87 12.42
N LEU A 124 0.57 -3.57 11.40
CA LEU A 124 0.59 -5.04 11.34
C LEU A 124 1.03 -5.52 9.95
N MET A 125 1.91 -6.51 9.90
CA MET A 125 2.33 -7.15 8.64
C MET A 125 2.00 -8.64 8.66
N ILE A 126 1.20 -9.09 7.68
CA ILE A 126 0.98 -10.50 7.40
C ILE A 126 2.02 -10.94 6.36
N SER A 127 3.09 -11.56 6.84
CA SER A 127 4.23 -12.00 6.02
C SER A 127 4.29 -13.53 5.97
N SER A 128 4.64 -14.08 4.81
CA SER A 128 4.98 -15.50 4.67
C SER A 128 6.46 -15.80 4.95
N THR A 129 7.26 -14.78 5.26
CA THR A 129 8.69 -14.84 5.56
C THR A 129 9.04 -14.05 6.81
#